data_AF-A0A7J3FDQ5-F1
#
_entry.id   AF-A0A7J3FDQ5-F1
#
_cell.length_a   1.000
_cell.length_b   1.000
_cell.length_c   1.000
_cell.angle_alpha   90.00
_cell.angle_beta   90.00
_cell.angle_gamma   90.00
#
_symmetry.space_group_name_H-M   'P 1'
#
loop_
_entity.id
_entity.type
_entity.pdbx_description
1 polymer ?
#
loop_
_entity_poly.entity_id
_entity_poly.type
_entity_poly.pdbx_seq_one_letter_code
_entity_poly.pdbx_strand_id
1 'polypeptide(L)' 'MKAAGKLLHVTPTGGICKFEIEPRMGQPVLDREGRRIGNVTDIFGPVKHPYVKIKPAKGIQLKELVGKSVFV' A
#
# COMPACT_ATOMS: atom_id res chain seq x y z
N MET A 1 8.47 11.96 -0.81
CA MET A 1 7.72 10.72 -1.15
C MET A 1 8.72 9.79 -1.79
N LYS A 2 9.09 8.66 -1.16
CA LYS A 2 10.31 7.95 -1.55
C LYS A 2 10.10 6.55 -2.12
N ALA A 3 8.89 6.02 -2.16
CA ALA A 3 8.62 4.85 -3.00
C ALA A 3 7.21 4.90 -3.58
N ALA A 4 7.09 4.56 -4.86
CA ALA A 4 5.82 4.36 -5.56
C ALA A 4 5.53 2.85 -5.63
N GLY A 5 4.35 2.47 -5.17
CA GLY A 5 3.77 1.15 -5.40
C GLY A 5 2.46 1.27 -6.18
N LYS A 6 1.85 0.14 -6.51
CA LYS A 6 0.51 0.07 -7.12
C LYS A 6 -0.39 -0.82 -6.28
N LEU A 7 -1.59 -0.33 -5.95
CA LEU A 7 -2.62 -1.17 -5.31
C LEU A 7 -3.18 -2.14 -6.36
N LEU A 8 -2.95 -3.43 -6.17
CA LEU A 8 -3.34 -4.47 -7.13
C LEU A 8 -4.73 -5.03 -6.83
N HIS A 9 -5.01 -5.31 -5.56
CA HIS A 9 -6.23 -5.99 -5.15
C HIS A 9 -6.64 -5.60 -3.72
N VAL A 10 -7.93 -5.69 -3.43
CA VAL A 10 -8.48 -5.45 -2.09
C VAL A 10 -9.10 -6.73 -1.57
N THR A 11 -8.58 -7.20 -0.45
CA THR A 11 -9.09 -8.34 0.31
C THR A 11 -10.03 -7.86 1.42
N PRO A 12 -10.82 -8.76 2.04
CA PRO A 12 -11.63 -8.41 3.21
C PRO A 12 -10.84 -7.83 4.38
N THR A 13 -9.54 -8.12 4.48
CA THR A 13 -8.68 -7.71 5.61
C THR A 13 -7.72 -6.57 5.29
N GLY A 14 -7.70 -6.07 4.04
CA GLY A 14 -6.77 -5.02 3.62
C GLY A 14 -6.49 -5.01 2.12
N GLY A 15 -5.59 -4.13 1.69
CA GLY A 15 -5.14 -4.03 0.29
C GLY A 15 -3.81 -4.76 0.07
N ILE A 16 -3.61 -5.26 -1.14
CA ILE A 16 -2.34 -5.85 -1.60
C ILE A 16 -1.73 -4.92 -2.64
N CYS A 17 -0.53 -4.43 -2.34
CA CYS A 17 0.23 -3.55 -3.20
C CYS A 17 1.49 -4.26 -3.70
N LYS A 18 1.99 -3.85 -4.87
CA LYS A 18 3.34 -4.19 -5.33
C LYS A 18 4.20 -2.93 -5.29
N PHE A 19 5.34 -3.01 -4.61
CA PHE A 19 6.29 -1.91 -4.47
C PHE A 19 7.58 -2.19 -5.24
N GLU A 20 8.28 -1.13 -5.63
CA GLU A 20 9.60 -1.21 -6.27
C GLU A 20 10.76 -1.27 -5.27
N ILE A 21 10.50 -0.86 -4.02
CA ILE A 21 11.46 -0.85 -2.92
C ILE A 21 10.75 -1.38 -1.69
N GLU A 22 11.46 -2.11 -0.84
CA GLU A 22 10.95 -2.58 0.44
C GLU A 22 10.54 -1.41 1.35
N PRO A 23 9.25 -1.29 1.73
CA PRO A 23 8.82 -0.34 2.74
C PRO A 23 9.13 -0.85 4.15
N ARG A 24 8.86 -0.05 5.18
CA ARG A 24 8.97 -0.50 6.58
C ARG A 24 7.62 -0.98 7.12
N MET A 25 7.66 -1.97 8.00
CA MET A 25 6.49 -2.38 8.77
C MET A 25 5.91 -1.19 9.55
N GLY A 26 4.59 -1.03 9.53
CA GLY A 26 3.88 0.07 10.19
C GLY A 26 3.95 1.43 9.46
N GLN A 27 4.75 1.57 8.40
CA GLN A 27 4.90 2.82 7.65
C GLN A 27 3.54 3.28 7.07
N PRO A 28 3.23 4.59 7.14
CA PRO A 28 2.01 5.11 6.52
C PRO A 28 2.09 5.01 5.00
N VAL A 29 0.98 4.61 4.40
CA VAL A 29 0.79 4.57 2.96
C VAL A 29 -0.10 5.75 2.57
N LEU A 30 0.33 6.49 1.56
CA LEU A 30 -0.28 7.71 1.06
C LEU A 30 -0.80 7.50 -0.37
N ASP A 31 -1.77 8.31 -0.78
CA ASP A 31 -2.13 8.47 -2.19
C ASP A 31 -1.28 9.54 -2.90
N ARG A 32 -1.60 9.83 -4.16
CA ARG A 32 -0.94 10.88 -4.96
C ARG A 32 -1.11 12.29 -4.39
N GLU A 33 -2.16 12.52 -3.61
CA GLU A 33 -2.45 13.82 -2.99
C GLU A 33 -1.80 13.94 -1.60
N GLY A 34 -1.03 12.93 -1.18
CA GLY A 34 -0.40 12.88 0.14
C GLY A 34 -1.35 12.51 1.28
N ARG A 35 -2.57 12.07 0.98
CA ARG A 35 -3.55 11.65 1.99
C ARG A 35 -3.22 10.25 2.46
N ARG A 36 -3.27 10.02 3.77
CA ARG A 36 -3.03 8.71 4.37
C ARG A 36 -4.18 7.76 4.07
N ILE A 37 -3.87 6.67 3.37
CA ILE A 37 -4.84 5.63 3.01
C ILE A 37 -4.77 4.41 3.94
N GLY A 38 -3.67 4.24 4.66
CA GLY A 38 -3.48 3.11 5.56
C GLY A 38 -2.05 2.96 6.06
N ASN A 39 -1.74 1.79 6.62
CA ASN A 39 -0.39 1.44 7.08
C ASN A 39 0.02 0.07 6.54
N VAL A 40 1.33 -0.13 6.37
CA VAL A 40 1.92 -1.44 6.05
C VAL A 40 1.76 -2.38 7.24
N THR A 41 1.20 -3.57 6.99
CA THR A 41 1.02 -4.62 8.00
C THR A 41 1.76 -5.91 7.69
N ASP A 42 2.18 -6.10 6.44
CA ASP A 42 2.93 -7.28 6.03
C ASP A 42 3.75 -6.98 4.77
N ILE A 43 4.90 -7.63 4.62
CA ILE A 43 5.82 -7.50 3.49
C ILE A 43 6.29 -8.91 3.12
N PHE A 44 6.05 -9.32 1.88
CA PHE A 44 6.32 -10.68 1.43
C PHE A 44 6.65 -10.74 -0.06
N GLY A 45 7.19 -11.89 -0.51
CA GLY A 45 7.55 -12.13 -1.90
C GLY A 45 8.95 -11.62 -2.27
N PRO A 46 9.21 -11.30 -3.55
CA PRO A 46 10.55 -10.99 -4.04
C PRO A 46 11.15 -9.72 -3.42
N VAL A 47 12.39 -9.79 -2.94
CA VAL A 47 13.09 -8.68 -2.27
C VAL A 47 13.16 -7.42 -3.15
N LYS A 48 13.36 -7.57 -4.46
CA LYS A 48 13.43 -6.44 -5.40
C LYS A 48 12.07 -5.81 -5.70
N HIS A 49 10.99 -6.57 -5.59
CA HIS A 49 9.63 -6.11 -5.94
C HIS A 49 8.61 -6.74 -4.99
N PRO A 50 8.63 -6.32 -3.71
CA PRO A 50 7.84 -6.99 -2.69
C PRO A 50 6.34 -6.72 -2.87
N TYR A 51 5.57 -7.71 -2.46
CA TYR A 51 4.15 -7.52 -2.19
C TYR A 51 3.98 -7.04 -0.76
N VAL A 52 3.05 -6.11 -0.58
CA VAL A 52 2.86 -5.40 0.68
C VAL A 52 1.38 -5.42 1.02
N LYS A 53 1.04 -5.91 2.21
CA LYS A 53 -0.31 -5.81 2.73
C LYS A 53 -0.48 -4.49 3.46
N ILE A 54 -1.55 -3.77 3.13
CA ILE A 54 -1.91 -2.52 3.78
C ILE A 54 -3.23 -2.67 4.52
N LYS A 55 -3.29 -2.16 5.75
CA LYS A 55 -4.54 -2.02 6.50
C LYS A 55 -5.09 -0.62 6.27
N PRO A 56 -6.34 -0.48 5.78
CA PRO A 56 -6.92 0.83 5.52
C PRO A 56 -7.07 1.65 6.80
N ALA A 57 -6.89 2.96 6.67
CA ALA A 57 -7.29 3.89 7.72
C ALA A 57 -8.83 3.96 7.81
N LYS A 58 -9.34 4.42 8.95
CA LYS A 58 -10.79 4.55 9.18
C LYS A 58 -11.40 5.49 8.12
N GLY A 59 -12.48 5.03 7.47
CA GLY A 59 -13.19 5.81 6.44
C GLY A 59 -12.58 5.72 5.03
N ILE A 60 -11.47 4.99 4.84
CA ILE A 60 -10.86 4.81 3.52
C ILE A 60 -11.46 3.61 2.79
N GLN A 61 -11.97 3.84 1.58
CA GLN A 61 -12.45 2.80 0.68
C GLN A 61 -11.35 2.39 -0.32
N LEU A 62 -10.56 1.36 0.02
CA LEU A 62 -9.45 0.91 -0.86
C LEU A 62 -9.90 0.47 -2.25
N LYS A 63 -11.15 0.03 -2.41
CA LYS A 63 -11.69 -0.40 -3.71
C LYS A 63 -11.61 0.71 -4.77
N GLU A 64 -11.79 1.96 -4.37
CA GLU A 64 -11.71 3.14 -5.23
C GLU A 64 -10.26 3.52 -5.62
N LEU A 65 -9.28 2.88 -4.98
CA LEU A 65 -7.85 3.11 -5.19
C LEU A 65 -7.17 1.99 -5.97
N VAL A 66 -7.91 0.95 -6.36
CA VAL A 66 -7.36 -0.18 -7.12
C VAL A 66 -6.80 0.32 -8.45
N GLY A 67 -5.59 -0.12 -8.77
CA GLY A 67 -4.85 0.31 -9.96
C GLY A 67 -4.14 1.66 -9.81
N LYS A 68 -4.38 2.42 -8.73
CA LYS A 68 -3.71 3.71 -8.50
C LYS A 68 -2.33 3.51 -7.87
N SER A 69 -1.47 4.50 -8.10
CA SER A 69 -0.17 4.59 -7.42
C SER A 69 -0.37 4.95 -5.96
N VAL A 70 0.39 4.28 -5.10
CA VAL A 70 0.45 4.53 -3.65
C VAL A 70 1.89 4.86 -3.27
N PHE A 71 2.06 5.60 -2.18
CA PHE A 71 3.37 6.11 -1.77
C PHE A 71 3.67 5.79 -0.32
N VAL A 72 4.96 5.63 -0.02
CA VAL A 72 5.47 5.58 1.37
C VAL A 72 6.61 6.57 1.59
#